data_AF-A0A653EYE5-F1
#
_entry.id   AF-A0A653EYE5-F1
#
_cell.length_a   1.000
_cell.length_b   1.000
_cell.length_c   1.000
_cell.angle_alpha   90.00
_cell.angle_beta   90.00
_cell.angle_gamma   90.00
#
_symmetry.space_group_name_H-M   'P 1'
#
loop_
_entity.id
_entity.type
_entity.pdbx_description
1 polymer ?
#
loop_
_entity_poly.entity_id
_entity_poly.type
_entity_poly.pdbx_seq_one_letter_code
_entity_poly.pdbx_strand_id
1 'polypeptide(L)' 'MSSAIVQPEMLAAAAGNLQRIGAAMAVGNAAAAAPTTGVIPAAADEVSALTATQFAVHAAT' A
#
# COMPACT_ATOMS: atom_id res chain seq x y z
N MET A 1 -35.72 21.50 8.37
CA MET A 1 -34.63 21.51 7.38
C MET A 1 -33.35 21.13 8.09
N SER A 2 -32.69 20.04 7.70
CA SER A 2 -31.40 19.63 8.27
C SER A 2 -30.30 20.13 7.34
N SER A 3 -29.68 21.27 7.66
CA SER A 3 -28.38 21.62 7.10
C SER A 3 -27.33 21.01 8.01
N ALA A 4 -26.63 19.97 7.55
CA ALA A 4 -25.41 19.54 8.21
C ALA A 4 -24.50 20.77 8.32
N ILE A 5 -24.05 21.11 9.53
CA ILE A 5 -23.06 22.17 9.76
C ILE A 5 -21.73 21.61 9.27
N VAL A 6 -21.52 21.60 7.96
CA VAL A 6 -20.22 21.31 7.35
C VAL A 6 -19.40 22.57 7.53
N GLN A 7 -18.27 22.47 8.23
CA GLN A 7 -17.26 23.52 8.31
C GLN A 7 -16.31 23.31 7.12
N PRO A 8 -16.45 24.05 6.00
CA PRO A 8 -15.72 23.76 4.77
C PRO A 8 -14.20 23.82 4.96
N GLU A 9 -13.72 24.68 5.85
CA GLU A 9 -12.30 24.82 6.18
C GLU A 9 -11.77 23.58 6.90
N MET A 10 -12.55 23.02 7.83
CA MET A 10 -12.20 21.76 8.51
C MET A 10 -12.20 20.58 7.54
N LEU A 11 -13.14 20.55 6.60
CA LEU A 11 -13.18 19.53 5.55
C LEU A 11 -11.99 19.66 4.59
N ALA A 12 -11.62 20.89 4.20
CA ALA A 12 -10.44 21.15 3.37
C ALA A 12 -9.14 20.75 4.08
N ALA A 13 -9.01 21.05 5.37
CA ALA A 13 -7.87 20.62 6.19
C ALA A 13 -7.79 19.08 6.28
N ALA A 14 -8.92 18.41 6.51
CA ALA A 14 -8.98 16.94 6.53
C ALA A 14 -8.59 16.34 5.18
N ALA A 15 -9.10 16.88 4.07
CA ALA A 15 -8.73 16.45 2.72
C ALA A 15 -7.22 16.62 2.46
N GLY A 16 -6.64 17.75 2.86
CA GLY A 16 -5.21 17.99 2.78
C GLY A 16 -4.39 16.99 3.61
N ASN A 17 -4.87 16.64 4.81
CA ASN A 17 -4.24 15.61 5.64
C ASN A 17 -4.29 14.24 4.96
N LEU A 18 -5.44 13.84 4.42
CA LEU A 18 -5.61 12.57 3.69
C LEU A 18 -4.72 12.52 2.44
N GLN A 19 -4.61 13.62 1.69
CA GLN A 19 -3.70 13.70 0.54
C GLN A 19 -2.25 13.50 0.95
N ARG A 20 -1.79 14.13 2.05
CA ARG A 20 -0.43 13.93 2.56
C ARG A 20 -0.18 12.49 3.00
N ILE A 21 -1.14 11.88 3.70
CA ILE A 21 -1.06 10.48 4.12
C ILE A 21 -0.99 9.56 2.89
N GLY A 22 -1.88 9.76 1.91
CA GLY A 22 -1.90 8.98 0.67
C GLY A 22 -0.60 9.10 -0.12
N ALA A 23 -0.02 10.31 -0.20
CA ALA A 23 1.28 10.51 -0.83
C ALA A 23 2.40 9.75 -0.10
N ALA A 24 2.44 9.80 1.24
CA ALA A 24 3.41 9.06 2.03
C ALA A 24 3.26 7.54 1.86
N MET A 25 2.02 7.03 1.83
CA MET A 25 1.73 5.62 1.58
C MET A 25 2.17 5.20 0.17
N ALA A 26 1.90 6.01 -0.85
CA ALA A 26 2.33 5.72 -2.22
C ALA A 26 3.85 5.61 -2.34
N VAL A 27 4.59 6.53 -1.69
CA VAL A 27 6.06 6.47 -1.62
C VAL A 27 6.53 5.21 -0.90
N GLY A 28 5.91 4.88 0.24
CA GLY A 28 6.21 3.66 0.99
C GLY A 28 5.99 2.38 0.17
N ASN A 29 4.85 2.28 -0.51
CA ASN A 29 4.55 1.14 -1.38
C ASN A 29 5.53 1.04 -2.55
N ALA A 30 5.88 2.17 -3.19
CA ALA A 30 6.86 2.18 -4.27
C ALA A 30 8.25 1.69 -3.80
N ALA A 31 8.68 2.11 -2.60
CA ALA A 31 9.94 1.66 -2.01
C ALA A 31 9.92 0.17 -1.63
N ALA A 32 8.77 -0.35 -1.19
CA ALA A 32 8.59 -1.74 -0.81
C ALA A 32 8.39 -2.69 -2.00
N ALA A 33 7.90 -2.20 -3.14
CA ALA A 33 7.47 -3.03 -4.26
C ALA A 33 8.56 -3.99 -4.77
N ALA A 34 9.77 -3.48 -5.02
CA ALA A 34 10.87 -4.31 -5.52
C ALA A 34 11.29 -5.42 -4.52
N PRO A 35 11.59 -5.13 -3.24
CA PRO A 35 11.99 -6.18 -2.30
C PRO A 35 10.88 -7.17 -1.93
N THR A 36 9.60 -6.79 -2.00
CA THR A 36 8.49 -7.71 -1.66
C THR A 36 8.02 -8.56 -2.83
N THR A 37 8.15 -8.07 -4.08
CA THR A 37 7.80 -8.85 -5.28
C THR A 37 8.97 -9.66 -5.84
N GLY A 38 10.21 -9.30 -5.49
CA GLY A 38 11.44 -9.95 -5.95
C GLY A 38 11.95 -11.09 -5.05
N VAL A 39 11.07 -11.74 -4.27
CA VAL A 39 11.48 -12.83 -3.36
C VAL A 39 12.01 -14.02 -4.16
N ILE A 40 13.24 -14.43 -3.87
CA ILE A 40 13.87 -15.60 -4.48
C ILE A 40 13.59 -16.88 -3.66
N PRO A 41 13.51 -18.06 -4.31
CA PRO A 41 13.37 -19.33 -3.59
C PRO A 41 14.51 -19.58 -2.60
N ALA A 42 14.18 -20.09 -1.41
CA ALA A 42 15.17 -20.41 -0.37
C ALA A 42 16.09 -21.58 -0.76
N ALA A 43 15.58 -22.53 -1.55
CA ALA A 43 16.29 -23.66 -2.12
C ALA A 43 15.73 -24.02 -3.51
N ALA A 44 16.37 -24.98 -4.19
CA ALA A 44 16.04 -25.37 -5.56
C ALA A 44 14.83 -26.33 -5.67
N ASP A 45 14.21 -26.69 -4.54
CA ASP A 45 13.05 -27.57 -4.52
C ASP A 45 11.76 -26.85 -4.92
N GLU A 46 10.76 -27.64 -5.32
CA GLU A 46 9.47 -27.15 -5.80
C GLU A 46 8.67 -26.40 -4.72
N VAL A 47 8.83 -26.77 -3.44
CA VAL A 47 8.13 -26.11 -2.32
C VAL A 47 8.69 -24.72 -2.08
N SER A 48 10.01 -24.56 -2.13
CA SER A 48 10.70 -23.27 -2.06
C SER A 48 10.30 -22.36 -3.23
N ALA A 49 10.22 -22.90 -4.44
CA ALA A 49 9.82 -22.15 -5.63
C ALA A 49 8.36 -21.66 -5.56
N LEU A 50 7.44 -22.55 -5.15
CA LEU A 50 6.04 -22.20 -4.96
C LEU A 50 5.88 -21.15 -3.85
N THR A 51 6.58 -21.32 -2.73
CA THR A 51 6.51 -20.38 -1.60
C THR A 51 6.96 -18.97 -1.98
N ALA A 52 8.08 -18.83 -2.69
CA ALA A 52 8.55 -17.54 -3.20
C ALA A 52 7.54 -16.91 -4.17
N THR A 53 6.94 -17.72 -5.06
CA THR A 53 5.90 -17.26 -5.99
C THR A 53 4.67 -16.73 -5.24
N GLN A 54 4.19 -17.46 -4.22
CA GLN A 54 3.02 -17.05 -3.44
C GLN A 54 3.28 -15.74 -2.69
N PHE A 55 4.49 -15.53 -2.16
CA PHE A 55 4.85 -14.25 -1.55
C PHE A 55 4.90 -13.10 -2.56
N ALA A 56 5.47 -13.33 -3.74
CA ALA A 56 5.50 -12.32 -4.80
C ALA A 56 4.09 -11.93 -5.28
N VAL A 57 3.20 -12.91 -5.44
CA VAL A 57 1.78 -12.68 -5.80
C VAL A 57 1.06 -11.91 -4.70
N HIS A 58 1.25 -12.30 -3.43
CA HIS A 58 0.66 -11.57 -2.30
C HIS A 58 1.12 -10.12 -2.23
N ALA A 59 2.40 -9.86 -2.51
CA ALA A 59 2.99 -8.53 -2.51
C ALA A 59 2.56 -7.63 -3.68
N ALA A 60 2.13 -8.21 -4.80
CA ALA A 60 1.69 -7.48 -5.98
C ALA A 60 0.20 -7.07 -5.95
N THR A 61 -0.54 -7.47 -4.91
CA THR A 61 -1.97 -7.15 -4.71
C THR A 61 -2.12 -5.90 -3.86
#